data_AF-A0A948E108-F1
#
_entry.id   AF-A0A948E108-F1
#
_cell.length_a   1.000
_cell.length_b   1.000
_cell.length_c   1.000
_cell.angle_alpha   90.00
_cell.angle_beta   90.00
_cell.angle_gamma   90.00
#
_symmetry.space_group_name_H-M   'P 1'
#
loop_
_entity.id
_entity.type
_entity.pdbx_description
1 polymer ?
#
loop_
_entity_poly.entity_id
_entity_poly.type
_entity_poly.pdbx_seq_one_letter_code
_entity_poly.pdbx_strand_id
1 'polypeptide(L)'
;MAPQEVPLRNLFLLTAIVLSSLAGCDDDSSNNNGNNTNNTNNSNNTNAPVCGNNLKEQGEECDDGNFINGDGCSNACVLEYECGDGIVEFNEVCDSTDLQGSTCVLHGFTGGTLSCNETCRFDTSECTSEVETDMTGWYKLDGNSSQEYNSAPPHDNLCVVNEFTTGALIREMPGVVGESIYFDGTVDMRGYLDCGPGYYAYDEITVEGWIQTSAFPMDVSFIMSSMATYDATGLSFYMGMTSDFKFEVGVNDWDDVAHTTAFITTGEWVHLAFTYDGSSLNLYVNGELDSEKVHEYGPLNTLTTDNSRVFFSNNFLDGGQAEQGHYFTGYMDEMKVWSTVRTQTQICSDAGGIPNEETSSCAITLPEDK
;
A
#
# COMPACT_ATOMS: atom_id res chain seq x y z
N MET A 1 8.63 -22.44 -42.30
CA MET A 1 8.72 -20.99 -42.55
C MET A 1 9.04 -20.35 -41.22
N ALA A 2 10.19 -19.69 -41.15
CA ALA A 2 10.76 -19.06 -39.96
C ALA A 2 9.94 -17.83 -39.50
N PRO A 3 10.08 -17.42 -38.22
CA PRO A 3 9.37 -16.27 -37.66
C PRO A 3 9.90 -14.95 -38.25
N GLN A 4 8.99 -13.99 -38.44
CA GLN A 4 9.34 -12.63 -38.89
C GLN A 4 9.77 -11.81 -37.67
N GLU A 5 11.04 -11.47 -37.61
CA GLU A 5 11.61 -10.52 -36.67
C GLU A 5 11.26 -9.07 -37.05
N VAL A 6 10.97 -8.26 -36.03
CA VAL A 6 10.85 -6.80 -36.16
C VAL A 6 12.21 -6.19 -35.79
N PRO A 7 12.79 -5.29 -36.60
CA PRO A 7 14.16 -4.81 -36.39
C PRO A 7 14.23 -3.69 -35.34
N LEU A 8 15.18 -3.83 -34.41
CA LEU A 8 15.72 -2.74 -33.59
C LEU A 8 16.22 -1.60 -34.49
N ARG A 9 15.90 -0.35 -34.11
CA ARG A 9 16.45 0.83 -34.78
C ARG A 9 16.98 1.85 -33.77
N ASN A 10 18.32 1.86 -33.72
CA ASN A 10 19.24 2.98 -33.48
C ASN A 10 19.17 3.78 -32.17
N LEU A 11 19.95 3.26 -31.23
CA LEU A 11 20.94 3.98 -30.41
C LEU A 11 21.51 5.24 -31.08
N PHE A 12 21.32 6.41 -30.45
CA PHE A 12 22.24 7.53 -30.52
C PHE A 12 22.54 8.03 -29.11
N LEU A 13 23.80 7.87 -28.72
CA LEU A 13 24.43 8.50 -27.57
C LEU A 13 24.18 10.02 -27.61
N LEU A 14 23.70 10.60 -26.51
CA LEU A 14 23.98 11.99 -26.18
C LEU A 14 24.80 12.02 -24.90
N THR A 15 26.11 12.13 -25.09
CA THR A 15 27.09 12.44 -24.04
C THR A 15 26.86 13.86 -23.53
N ALA A 16 26.82 13.99 -22.20
CA ALA A 16 26.88 15.27 -21.49
C ALA A 16 28.14 16.06 -21.90
N ILE A 17 27.94 17.31 -22.34
CA ILE A 17 28.99 18.30 -22.48
C ILE A 17 28.64 19.44 -21.52
N VAL A 18 29.48 19.60 -20.51
CA VAL A 18 29.58 20.77 -19.65
C VAL A 18 30.10 21.93 -20.49
N LEU A 19 29.33 23.01 -20.62
CA LEU A 19 29.85 24.33 -20.99
C LEU A 19 29.15 25.39 -20.12
N SER A 20 29.91 25.87 -19.13
CA SER A 20 29.68 27.14 -18.47
C SER A 20 30.17 28.27 -19.38
N SER A 21 29.35 29.32 -19.56
CA SER A 21 29.81 30.72 -19.55
C SER A 21 28.68 31.73 -19.81
N LEU A 22 28.61 32.69 -18.89
CA LEU A 22 28.28 34.12 -19.06
C LEU A 22 26.81 34.52 -19.27
N ALA A 23 26.26 35.00 -18.16
CA ALA A 23 25.13 35.91 -18.08
C ALA A 23 25.41 37.23 -18.84
N GLY A 24 24.44 37.67 -19.65
CA GLY A 24 24.08 39.09 -19.74
C GLY A 24 23.20 39.44 -18.53
N CYS A 25 23.06 40.68 -18.06
CA CYS A 25 23.20 42.00 -18.68
C CYS A 25 23.63 43.00 -17.59
N ASP A 26 24.36 44.07 -17.93
CA ASP A 26 23.78 45.43 -17.92
C ASP A 26 24.74 46.43 -18.58
N ASP A 27 24.26 47.09 -19.62
CA ASP A 27 24.87 48.25 -20.24
C ASP A 27 24.40 49.48 -19.47
N ASP A 28 25.27 50.11 -18.69
CA ASP A 28 25.04 51.53 -18.37
C ASP A 28 26.35 52.33 -18.34
N SER A 29 26.59 53.02 -19.45
CA SER A 29 27.56 54.10 -19.54
C SER A 29 26.84 55.45 -19.47
N SER A 30 26.82 56.09 -18.30
CA SER A 30 26.79 57.57 -18.22
C SER A 30 27.21 58.14 -16.85
N ASN A 31 28.45 58.65 -16.80
CA ASN A 31 28.85 59.98 -16.33
C ASN A 31 28.22 60.58 -15.03
N ASN A 32 28.99 60.73 -13.94
CA ASN A 32 29.67 62.00 -13.54
C ASN A 32 29.90 62.12 -12.00
N ASN A 33 31.17 62.38 -11.63
CA ASN A 33 31.68 63.14 -10.46
C ASN A 33 31.34 62.73 -9.00
N GLY A 34 32.36 62.30 -8.23
CA GLY A 34 32.29 62.33 -6.76
C GLY A 34 33.31 61.45 -6.01
N ASN A 35 34.57 61.85 -6.02
CA ASN A 35 35.66 61.52 -5.08
C ASN A 35 35.36 60.50 -3.93
N ASN A 36 35.79 59.24 -4.08
CA ASN A 36 36.29 58.46 -2.93
C ASN A 36 37.64 57.84 -3.29
N THR A 37 38.65 58.30 -2.57
CA THR A 37 40.05 57.91 -2.66
C THR A 37 40.25 56.64 -1.85
N ASN A 38 40.43 55.51 -2.53
CA ASN A 38 41.34 54.43 -2.14
C ASN A 38 41.65 53.57 -3.36
N ASN A 39 42.51 54.12 -4.22
CA ASN A 39 43.29 53.32 -5.15
C ASN A 39 44.44 52.68 -4.37
N THR A 40 44.39 51.37 -4.19
CA THR A 40 45.55 50.52 -4.50
C THR A 40 45.04 49.17 -4.97
N ASN A 41 45.34 48.85 -6.23
CA ASN A 41 45.30 47.52 -6.82
C ASN A 41 45.68 46.42 -5.80
N ASN A 42 44.69 45.67 -5.33
CA ASN A 42 44.91 44.31 -4.86
C ASN A 42 44.18 43.38 -5.82
N SER A 43 44.95 42.77 -6.71
CA SER A 43 44.56 41.68 -7.59
C SER A 43 44.32 40.38 -6.81
N ASN A 44 43.56 40.45 -5.72
CA ASN A 44 43.02 39.32 -4.98
C ASN A 44 41.55 39.64 -4.68
N ASN A 45 40.72 39.78 -5.71
CA ASN A 45 39.30 39.42 -5.55
C ASN A 45 39.23 37.89 -5.56
N THR A 46 39.71 37.29 -4.48
CA THR A 46 39.24 35.97 -4.10
C THR A 46 37.92 36.24 -3.40
N ASN A 47 36.82 36.32 -4.15
CA ASN A 47 35.48 36.06 -3.62
C ASN A 47 35.47 34.58 -3.21
N ALA A 48 36.21 34.27 -2.15
CA ALA A 48 36.09 33.01 -1.47
C ALA A 48 34.71 33.06 -0.81
N PRO A 49 33.88 32.02 -0.98
CA PRO A 49 32.58 31.95 -0.31
C PRO A 49 32.76 32.21 1.19
N VAL A 50 31.97 33.14 1.73
CA VAL A 50 32.01 33.51 3.15
C VAL A 50 30.73 33.04 3.81
N CYS A 51 30.86 31.93 4.54
CA CYS A 51 29.76 31.39 5.30
C CYS A 51 29.22 32.37 6.35
N GLY A 52 27.90 32.41 6.51
CA GLY A 52 27.18 33.20 7.49
C GLY A 52 26.94 34.65 7.08
N ASN A 53 26.95 34.96 5.77
CA ASN A 53 26.79 36.32 5.25
C ASN A 53 25.40 36.62 4.65
N ASN A 54 24.45 35.69 4.76
CA ASN A 54 23.11 35.66 4.15
C ASN A 54 23.11 35.58 2.60
N LEU A 55 24.20 35.14 1.98
CA LEU A 55 24.31 34.99 0.53
C LEU A 55 24.85 33.60 0.22
N LYS A 56 24.03 32.73 -0.38
CA LYS A 56 24.49 31.44 -0.89
C LYS A 56 25.45 31.63 -2.07
N GLU A 57 26.76 31.51 -1.82
CA GLU A 57 27.82 31.68 -2.80
C GLU A 57 28.23 30.35 -3.47
N GLN A 58 29.00 30.44 -4.56
CA GLN A 58 29.46 29.24 -5.27
C GLN A 58 30.46 28.46 -4.40
N GLY A 59 30.04 27.28 -3.92
CA GLY A 59 30.84 26.42 -3.04
C GLY A 59 30.21 26.19 -1.67
N GLU A 60 29.12 26.90 -1.36
CA GLU A 60 28.29 26.70 -0.17
C GLU A 60 27.06 25.85 -0.50
N GLU A 61 26.70 24.95 0.40
CA GLU A 61 25.45 24.18 0.30
C GLU A 61 24.26 25.00 0.83
N CYS A 62 24.50 25.82 1.85
CA CYS A 62 23.56 26.73 2.52
C CYS A 62 24.30 28.01 3.00
N ASP A 63 23.56 29.05 3.38
CA ASP A 63 24.04 30.18 4.20
C ASP A 63 22.83 30.77 4.94
N ASP A 64 22.85 30.75 6.27
CA ASP A 64 21.76 31.19 7.15
C ASP A 64 22.07 32.50 7.90
N GLY A 65 23.13 33.19 7.48
CA GLY A 65 23.51 34.48 8.04
C GLY A 65 24.22 34.43 9.39
N ASN A 66 24.64 33.26 9.86
CA ASN A 66 25.40 33.16 11.11
C ASN A 66 26.43 31.99 11.11
N PHE A 67 26.98 31.66 12.28
CA PHE A 67 28.02 30.60 12.46
C PHE A 67 27.67 29.65 13.62
N ILE A 68 26.40 29.64 14.01
CA ILE A 68 25.85 28.67 14.95
C ILE A 68 25.80 27.33 14.19
N ASN A 69 25.94 26.25 14.94
CA ASN A 69 25.71 24.93 14.40
C ASN A 69 24.40 24.43 15.01
N GLY A 70 23.64 23.65 14.25
CA GLY A 70 22.35 23.09 14.61
C GLY A 70 21.18 24.03 14.36
N ASP A 71 21.31 25.01 13.46
CA ASP A 71 20.23 25.93 13.06
C ASP A 71 19.91 25.88 11.55
N GLY A 72 20.40 24.84 10.86
CA GLY A 72 20.07 24.52 9.47
C GLY A 72 21.22 24.80 8.50
N CYS A 73 22.27 25.48 8.93
CA CYS A 73 23.50 25.63 8.18
C CYS A 73 24.73 25.67 9.07
N SER A 74 25.63 24.72 8.90
CA SER A 74 26.82 24.66 9.73
C SER A 74 27.71 25.87 9.51
N ASN A 75 28.60 26.14 10.47
CA ASN A 75 29.66 27.15 10.31
C ASN A 75 30.65 26.88 9.16
N ALA A 76 30.53 25.73 8.48
CA ALA A 76 31.26 25.38 7.27
C ALA A 76 30.43 25.52 5.99
N CYS A 77 29.21 26.05 6.09
CA CYS A 77 28.22 26.19 5.03
C CYS A 77 27.89 24.88 4.30
N VAL A 78 27.87 23.82 5.10
CA VAL A 78 27.31 22.51 4.77
C VAL A 78 25.94 22.44 5.42
N LEU A 79 24.95 21.94 4.68
CA LEU A 79 23.59 21.73 5.18
C LEU A 79 23.65 20.90 6.46
N GLU A 80 23.03 21.41 7.51
CA GLU A 80 22.85 20.66 8.74
C GLU A 80 21.50 19.99 8.69
N TYR A 81 21.52 18.66 8.80
CA TYR A 81 20.31 17.86 8.90
C TYR A 81 20.00 17.77 10.39
N GLU A 82 19.12 18.65 10.86
CA GLU A 82 18.60 18.62 12.23
C GLU A 82 17.21 18.04 12.20
N CYS A 83 17.04 16.90 12.86
CA CYS A 83 15.74 16.29 13.00
C CYS A 83 14.84 17.18 13.88
N GLY A 84 13.63 17.46 13.41
CA GLY A 84 12.59 18.16 14.16
C GLY A 84 12.16 19.50 13.56
N ASP A 85 12.48 19.79 12.29
CA ASP A 85 12.10 21.04 11.62
C ASP A 85 10.71 20.98 10.93
N GLY A 86 10.12 19.78 10.89
CA GLY A 86 8.80 19.48 10.38
C GLY A 86 8.75 19.14 8.88
N ILE A 87 9.90 18.96 8.22
CA ILE A 87 9.99 18.59 6.80
C ILE A 87 10.94 17.40 6.67
N VAL A 88 10.55 16.35 5.96
CA VAL A 88 11.52 15.29 5.66
C VAL A 88 12.52 15.73 4.59
N GLU A 89 13.80 15.76 4.94
CA GLU A 89 14.88 16.11 4.03
C GLU A 89 15.98 15.03 3.95
N PHE A 90 16.54 14.85 2.75
CA PHE A 90 17.68 13.97 2.50
C PHE A 90 17.49 12.49 2.94
N ASN A 91 18.14 12.04 4.02
CA ASN A 91 18.19 10.65 4.51
C ASN A 91 17.27 10.40 5.73
N GLU A 92 16.41 11.37 6.03
CA GLU A 92 15.39 11.23 7.06
C GLU A 92 14.27 10.30 6.56
N VAL A 93 13.74 9.49 7.47
CA VAL A 93 12.57 8.65 7.15
C VAL A 93 11.27 9.31 7.64
N CYS A 94 11.38 10.28 8.54
CA CYS A 94 10.31 11.09 9.11
C CYS A 94 10.93 12.35 9.73
N ASP A 95 10.11 13.37 9.96
CA ASP A 95 10.44 14.54 10.80
C ASP A 95 9.18 15.01 11.53
N SER A 96 9.20 15.01 12.87
CA SER A 96 8.10 15.52 13.70
C SER A 96 6.74 14.90 13.33
N THR A 97 5.89 15.64 12.61
CA THR A 97 4.58 15.19 12.12
C THR A 97 4.60 14.76 10.66
N ASP A 98 5.66 15.07 9.91
CA ASP A 98 5.87 14.57 8.57
C ASP A 98 6.41 13.13 8.63
N LEU A 99 5.49 12.18 8.55
CA LEU A 99 5.80 10.75 8.57
C LEU A 99 5.89 10.16 7.16
N GLN A 100 5.86 11.01 6.10
CA GLN A 100 5.75 10.57 4.69
C GLN A 100 4.60 9.59 4.46
N GLY A 101 3.50 9.77 5.19
CA GLY A 101 2.35 8.87 5.13
C GLY A 101 2.55 7.49 5.76
N SER A 102 3.69 7.25 6.44
CA SER A 102 3.89 6.02 7.21
C SER A 102 2.98 5.98 8.43
N THR A 103 2.49 4.78 8.75
CA THR A 103 1.62 4.52 9.90
C THR A 103 2.06 3.26 10.64
N CYS A 104 1.58 3.05 11.86
CA CYS A 104 1.90 1.84 12.62
C CYS A 104 1.56 0.56 11.85
N VAL A 105 0.47 0.58 11.07
CA VAL A 105 0.03 -0.58 10.28
C VAL A 105 1.05 -0.93 9.18
N LEU A 106 1.60 0.07 8.49
CA LEU A 106 2.66 -0.14 7.50
C LEU A 106 3.97 -0.68 8.11
N HIS A 107 4.10 -0.63 9.44
CA HIS A 107 5.21 -1.22 10.19
C HIS A 107 4.83 -2.53 10.92
N GLY A 108 3.72 -3.15 10.57
CA GLY A 108 3.32 -4.49 11.05
C GLY A 108 2.56 -4.52 12.37
N PHE A 109 2.04 -3.38 12.83
CA PHE A 109 1.21 -3.26 14.03
C PHE A 109 -0.29 -3.28 13.68
N THR A 110 -1.17 -3.54 14.66
CA THR A 110 -2.63 -3.53 14.43
C THR A 110 -3.21 -2.11 14.41
N GLY A 111 -2.46 -1.12 14.92
CA GLY A 111 -2.88 0.28 14.95
C GLY A 111 -1.99 1.12 15.85
N GLY A 112 -2.55 2.20 16.40
CA GLY A 112 -1.86 3.12 17.31
C GLY A 112 -1.35 4.38 16.63
N THR A 113 -0.54 5.17 17.34
CA THR A 113 0.02 6.44 16.84
C THR A 113 1.50 6.26 16.54
N LEU A 114 1.88 6.40 15.27
CA LEU A 114 3.29 6.44 14.86
C LEU A 114 3.83 7.84 15.14
N SER A 115 5.04 7.93 15.68
CA SER A 115 5.74 9.21 15.87
C SER A 115 7.14 9.16 15.29
N CYS A 116 7.73 10.34 15.10
CA CYS A 116 9.14 10.47 14.71
C CYS A 116 9.97 10.89 15.93
N ASN A 117 11.07 10.17 16.21
CA ASN A 117 11.95 10.52 17.31
C ASN A 117 13.01 11.57 16.94
N GLU A 118 13.75 12.07 17.93
CA GLU A 118 14.82 13.07 17.81
C GLU A 118 15.99 12.66 16.89
N THR A 119 16.02 11.42 16.39
CA THR A 119 17.04 10.92 15.46
C THR A 119 16.48 10.64 14.06
N CYS A 120 15.28 11.13 13.78
CA CYS A 120 14.57 10.95 12.51
C CYS A 120 14.44 9.47 12.15
N ARG A 121 13.94 8.72 13.13
CA ARG A 121 13.54 7.33 13.03
C ARG A 121 12.12 7.19 13.56
N PHE A 122 11.35 6.33 12.92
CA PHE A 122 10.03 5.95 13.40
C PHE A 122 10.12 5.37 14.82
N ASP A 123 9.32 5.94 15.71
CA ASP A 123 9.09 5.44 17.05
C ASP A 123 7.74 4.72 17.09
N THR A 124 7.83 3.40 17.29
CA THR A 124 6.68 2.49 17.31
C THR A 124 6.20 2.17 18.73
N SER A 125 6.66 2.91 19.74
CA SER A 125 6.34 2.62 21.15
C SER A 125 4.85 2.84 21.50
N GLU A 126 4.18 3.75 20.79
CA GLU A 126 2.74 4.02 20.91
C GLU A 126 1.91 3.27 19.84
N CYS A 127 2.54 2.35 19.09
CA CYS A 127 1.83 1.44 18.21
C CYS A 127 1.18 0.30 19.01
N THR A 128 -0.05 -0.05 18.67
CA THR A 128 -0.80 -1.12 19.32
C THR A 128 -0.57 -2.44 18.61
N SER A 129 -0.42 -3.49 19.41
CA SER A 129 -0.39 -4.89 18.94
C SER A 129 -1.40 -5.73 19.70
N GLU A 130 -2.39 -5.09 20.33
CA GLU A 130 -3.43 -5.79 21.06
C GLU A 130 -4.20 -6.67 20.07
N VAL A 131 -4.37 -7.93 20.48
CA VAL A 131 -5.25 -8.87 19.78
C VAL A 131 -6.65 -8.35 19.98
N GLU A 132 -7.17 -7.69 18.95
CA GLU A 132 -8.57 -7.33 18.86
C GLU A 132 -9.40 -8.62 18.92
N THR A 133 -10.21 -8.75 19.98
CA THR A 133 -10.93 -10.01 20.26
C THR A 133 -12.03 -10.35 19.25
N ASP A 134 -12.40 -9.37 18.43
CA ASP A 134 -13.33 -9.50 17.32
C ASP A 134 -12.63 -9.79 15.98
N MET A 135 -11.29 -9.79 15.93
CA MET A 135 -10.55 -10.26 14.77
C MET A 135 -10.44 -11.79 14.81
N THR A 136 -10.99 -12.43 13.79
CA THR A 136 -11.17 -13.89 13.72
C THR A 136 -10.21 -14.57 12.75
N GLY A 137 -9.60 -13.79 11.86
CA GLY A 137 -8.52 -14.21 10.98
C GLY A 137 -7.67 -13.01 10.58
N TRP A 138 -6.35 -13.18 10.57
CA TRP A 138 -5.40 -12.19 10.06
C TRP A 138 -4.34 -12.92 9.24
N TYR A 139 -4.64 -13.02 7.96
CA TYR A 139 -3.87 -13.68 6.93
C TYR A 139 -2.83 -12.70 6.35
N LYS A 140 -1.68 -12.57 7.01
CA LYS A 140 -0.56 -11.71 6.56
C LYS A 140 -0.02 -12.07 5.18
N LEU A 141 0.03 -13.36 4.87
CA LEU A 141 0.60 -13.91 3.63
C LEU A 141 2.13 -13.71 3.50
N ASP A 142 2.80 -13.62 4.66
CA ASP A 142 4.26 -13.59 4.78
C ASP A 142 4.90 -15.00 4.73
N GLY A 143 6.10 -15.08 4.14
CA GLY A 143 7.02 -16.21 4.33
C GLY A 143 6.97 -17.34 3.30
N ASN A 144 7.77 -18.38 3.58
CA ASN A 144 8.20 -19.37 2.60
C ASN A 144 7.60 -20.77 2.75
N SER A 145 7.02 -21.10 3.91
CA SER A 145 6.55 -22.46 4.18
C SER A 145 5.18 -22.73 3.55
N SER A 146 5.00 -23.93 2.99
CA SER A 146 3.75 -24.43 2.38
C SER A 146 2.54 -24.53 3.34
N GLN A 147 2.70 -24.02 4.56
CA GLN A 147 1.71 -23.89 5.60
C GLN A 147 1.93 -22.50 6.17
N GLU A 148 1.08 -21.58 5.76
CA GLU A 148 1.13 -20.20 6.21
C GLU A 148 0.34 -20.12 7.52
N TYR A 149 1.06 -19.76 8.59
CA TYR A 149 0.48 -19.51 9.90
C TYR A 149 0.05 -18.06 9.98
N ASN A 150 -1.16 -17.74 9.52
CA ASN A 150 -1.59 -16.36 9.49
C ASN A 150 -2.98 -16.20 10.13
N SER A 151 -2.97 -16.07 11.44
CA SER A 151 -4.12 -15.63 12.23
C SER A 151 -3.64 -15.23 13.63
N ALA A 152 -4.23 -14.16 14.19
CA ALA A 152 -3.90 -13.74 15.54
C ALA A 152 -4.44 -14.78 16.56
N PRO A 153 -3.68 -15.10 17.63
CA PRO A 153 -4.19 -15.93 18.72
C PRO A 153 -5.54 -15.39 19.23
N PRO A 154 -6.51 -16.23 19.63
CA PRO A 154 -6.44 -17.69 19.78
C PRO A 154 -6.80 -18.47 18.51
N HIS A 155 -7.06 -17.78 17.41
CA HIS A 155 -7.43 -18.41 16.16
C HIS A 155 -6.13 -18.85 15.49
N ASP A 156 -5.74 -20.12 15.64
CA ASP A 156 -4.60 -20.72 14.93
C ASP A 156 -5.11 -21.36 13.62
N ASN A 157 -5.73 -20.55 12.77
CA ASN A 157 -6.24 -20.98 11.47
C ASN A 157 -5.05 -21.15 10.51
N LEU A 158 -4.56 -22.39 10.41
CA LEU A 158 -3.49 -22.74 9.49
C LEU A 158 -4.02 -22.68 8.05
N CYS A 159 -3.33 -21.95 7.18
CA CYS A 159 -3.55 -22.00 5.75
C CYS A 159 -2.68 -23.09 5.13
N VAL A 160 -3.33 -24.05 4.47
CA VAL A 160 -2.64 -25.08 3.70
C VAL A 160 -2.56 -24.62 2.26
N VAL A 161 -1.34 -24.52 1.74
CA VAL A 161 -1.11 -24.28 0.32
C VAL A 161 -1.48 -25.53 -0.46
N ASN A 162 -2.41 -25.38 -1.39
CA ASN A 162 -2.66 -26.38 -2.42
C ASN A 162 -1.92 -25.92 -3.68
N GLU A 163 -1.09 -26.79 -4.26
CA GLU A 163 -0.38 -26.56 -5.51
C GLU A 163 -0.25 -27.91 -6.21
N PHE A 164 -0.82 -28.06 -7.41
CA PHE A 164 -0.78 -29.34 -8.16
C PHE A 164 0.28 -29.33 -9.26
N THR A 165 0.67 -28.13 -9.70
CA THR A 165 1.85 -27.86 -10.50
C THR A 165 2.76 -26.92 -9.70
N THR A 166 4.07 -27.16 -9.72
CA THR A 166 5.06 -26.29 -9.05
C THR A 166 5.02 -24.89 -9.65
N GLY A 167 4.85 -23.86 -8.83
CA GLY A 167 4.96 -22.45 -9.23
C GLY A 167 3.64 -21.75 -9.54
N ALA A 168 2.48 -22.33 -9.20
CA ALA A 168 1.17 -21.67 -9.30
C ALA A 168 0.99 -20.53 -8.29
N LEU A 169 1.72 -20.60 -7.17
CA LEU A 169 1.88 -19.52 -6.22
C LEU A 169 3.36 -19.15 -6.13
N ILE A 170 3.66 -17.85 -6.13
CA ILE A 170 5.00 -17.34 -5.86
C ILE A 170 4.92 -16.61 -4.52
N ARG A 171 5.70 -17.08 -3.55
CA ARG A 171 5.77 -16.54 -2.19
C ARG A 171 6.96 -15.60 -2.04
N GLU A 172 7.02 -14.89 -0.93
CA GLU A 172 8.07 -13.91 -0.63
C GLU A 172 8.19 -12.81 -1.70
N MET A 173 7.06 -12.44 -2.31
CA MET A 173 7.02 -11.27 -3.17
C MET A 173 6.96 -10.01 -2.29
N PRO A 174 7.46 -8.84 -2.74
CA PRO A 174 7.28 -7.61 -1.97
C PRO A 174 5.78 -7.34 -1.72
N GLY A 175 5.40 -7.17 -0.45
CA GLY A 175 4.04 -6.80 -0.05
C GLY A 175 3.88 -5.30 0.21
N VAL A 176 2.67 -4.89 0.57
CA VAL A 176 2.40 -3.59 1.19
C VAL A 176 3.03 -3.55 2.58
N VAL A 177 2.94 -4.66 3.32
CA VAL A 177 3.61 -4.85 4.61
C VAL A 177 4.41 -6.15 4.55
N GLY A 178 5.74 -6.04 4.52
CA GLY A 178 6.58 -7.23 4.48
C GLY A 178 6.51 -7.94 3.13
N GLU A 179 6.05 -9.19 3.14
CA GLU A 179 5.97 -10.05 1.97
C GLU A 179 4.52 -10.29 1.54
N SER A 180 4.33 -10.79 0.32
CA SER A 180 3.03 -11.12 -0.25
C SER A 180 3.11 -12.41 -1.05
N ILE A 181 1.94 -12.89 -1.47
CA ILE A 181 1.82 -14.02 -2.37
C ILE A 181 1.26 -13.55 -3.69
N TYR A 182 1.92 -13.98 -4.76
CA TYR A 182 1.42 -13.86 -6.13
C TYR A 182 0.69 -15.12 -6.56
N PHE A 183 -0.53 -14.93 -7.04
CA PHE A 183 -1.39 -15.93 -7.67
C PHE A 183 -1.30 -15.77 -9.18
N ASP A 184 -0.94 -16.84 -9.90
CA ASP A 184 -0.66 -16.78 -11.34
C ASP A 184 -1.90 -16.81 -12.25
N GLY A 185 -3.08 -17.06 -11.67
CA GLY A 185 -4.35 -17.14 -12.36
C GLY A 185 -4.47 -18.26 -13.41
N THR A 186 -3.55 -19.23 -13.42
CA THR A 186 -3.52 -20.26 -14.46
C THR A 186 -4.54 -21.37 -14.20
N VAL A 187 -4.92 -22.06 -15.28
CA VAL A 187 -5.83 -23.22 -15.26
C VAL A 187 -5.24 -24.46 -14.62
N ASP A 188 -4.02 -24.38 -14.08
CA ASP A 188 -3.35 -25.46 -13.38
C ASP A 188 -3.94 -25.56 -11.97
N MET A 189 -5.20 -25.99 -12.00
CA MET A 189 -6.13 -26.06 -10.89
C MET A 189 -5.42 -26.43 -9.63
N ARG A 190 -5.37 -25.42 -8.77
CA ARG A 190 -5.45 -25.49 -7.32
C ARG A 190 -4.39 -24.67 -6.59
N GLY A 191 -3.77 -23.65 -7.20
CA GLY A 191 -3.02 -22.61 -6.47
C GLY A 191 -3.96 -21.76 -5.60
N TYR A 192 -4.39 -22.31 -4.47
CA TYR A 192 -5.26 -21.65 -3.50
C TYR A 192 -4.82 -22.00 -2.08
N LEU A 193 -5.18 -21.14 -1.14
CA LEU A 193 -4.97 -21.38 0.28
C LEU A 193 -6.28 -21.92 0.88
N ASP A 194 -6.21 -23.00 1.65
CA ASP A 194 -7.32 -23.53 2.47
C ASP A 194 -7.02 -23.21 3.94
N CYS A 195 -7.74 -22.24 4.49
CA CYS A 195 -7.54 -21.74 5.83
C CYS A 195 -8.68 -22.21 6.74
N GLY A 196 -8.40 -23.19 7.61
CA GLY A 196 -9.37 -23.73 8.56
C GLY A 196 -9.01 -25.12 9.11
N PRO A 197 -9.87 -25.71 9.96
CA PRO A 197 -11.17 -25.16 10.42
C PRO A 197 -10.98 -24.05 11.46
N GLY A 198 -11.92 -23.09 11.51
CA GLY A 198 -11.91 -22.06 12.56
C GLY A 198 -12.66 -20.76 12.25
N TYR A 199 -13.20 -20.60 11.04
CA TYR A 199 -14.08 -19.49 10.71
C TYR A 199 -15.53 -19.78 11.09
N TYR A 200 -16.06 -19.10 12.09
CA TYR A 200 -17.48 -19.21 12.45
C TYR A 200 -18.26 -18.14 11.70
N ALA A 201 -19.40 -18.49 11.10
CA ALA A 201 -20.29 -17.45 10.57
C ALA A 201 -20.87 -16.64 11.73
N TYR A 202 -20.82 -15.32 11.58
CA TYR A 202 -21.32 -14.34 12.55
C TYR A 202 -22.55 -13.65 11.96
N ASP A 203 -23.39 -13.05 12.81
CA ASP A 203 -24.54 -12.27 12.33
C ASP A 203 -24.08 -11.03 11.54
N GLU A 204 -22.86 -10.56 11.82
CA GLU A 204 -22.20 -9.41 11.21
C GLU A 204 -20.75 -9.77 10.85
N ILE A 205 -20.18 -9.16 9.83
CA ILE A 205 -18.80 -9.44 9.40
C ILE A 205 -18.15 -8.21 8.78
N THR A 206 -16.83 -8.13 8.90
CA THR A 206 -15.99 -7.32 8.02
C THR A 206 -14.90 -8.20 7.43
N VAL A 207 -14.65 -8.07 6.13
CA VAL A 207 -13.49 -8.69 5.47
C VAL A 207 -12.76 -7.60 4.71
N GLU A 208 -11.45 -7.58 4.85
CA GLU A 208 -10.62 -6.58 4.21
C GLU A 208 -9.24 -7.11 3.87
N GLY A 209 -8.51 -6.38 3.03
CA GLY A 209 -7.09 -6.63 2.78
C GLY A 209 -6.60 -5.96 1.52
N TRP A 210 -5.32 -6.18 1.23
CA TRP A 210 -4.63 -5.58 0.11
C TRP A 210 -4.56 -6.53 -1.07
N ILE A 211 -4.84 -6.00 -2.25
CA ILE A 211 -4.61 -6.71 -3.51
C ILE A 211 -3.86 -5.84 -4.51
N GLN A 212 -3.12 -6.49 -5.42
CA GLN A 212 -2.64 -5.87 -6.65
C GLN A 212 -2.98 -6.78 -7.81
N THR A 213 -4.05 -6.45 -8.55
CA THR A 213 -4.47 -7.27 -9.69
C THR A 213 -3.52 -7.09 -10.89
N SER A 214 -3.13 -8.20 -11.51
CA SER A 214 -2.28 -8.23 -12.72
C SER A 214 -3.09 -8.49 -13.99
N ALA A 215 -4.29 -9.07 -13.86
CA ALA A 215 -5.21 -9.32 -14.97
C ALA A 215 -6.64 -9.48 -14.44
N PHE A 216 -7.62 -9.14 -15.27
CA PHE A 216 -9.03 -9.32 -14.94
C PHE A 216 -9.59 -10.64 -15.47
N PRO A 217 -10.55 -11.23 -14.76
CA PRO A 217 -11.17 -12.48 -15.18
C PRO A 217 -12.10 -12.28 -16.36
N MET A 218 -12.52 -13.39 -16.95
CA MET A 218 -13.55 -13.43 -17.99
C MET A 218 -14.96 -13.21 -17.46
N ASP A 219 -15.18 -13.49 -16.17
CA ASP A 219 -16.46 -13.29 -15.49
C ASP A 219 -16.21 -12.74 -14.07
N VAL A 220 -16.03 -13.63 -13.09
CA VAL A 220 -15.64 -13.30 -11.71
C VAL A 220 -14.50 -14.22 -11.28
N SER A 221 -13.51 -13.65 -10.60
CA SER A 221 -12.46 -14.39 -9.88
C SER A 221 -12.51 -14.09 -8.41
N PHE A 222 -12.47 -15.10 -7.55
CA PHE A 222 -12.50 -14.89 -6.11
C PHE A 222 -11.13 -14.50 -5.58
N ILE A 223 -11.13 -13.46 -4.74
CA ILE A 223 -10.00 -13.10 -3.90
C ILE A 223 -10.07 -13.96 -2.64
N MET A 224 -11.22 -13.95 -1.97
CA MET A 224 -11.49 -14.73 -0.76
C MET A 224 -12.93 -15.27 -0.77
N SER A 225 -13.17 -16.47 -0.24
CA SER A 225 -14.53 -17.01 -0.02
C SER A 225 -14.63 -17.94 1.18
N SER A 226 -15.82 -18.08 1.76
CA SER A 226 -16.12 -19.05 2.83
C SER A 226 -16.96 -20.21 2.30
N MET A 227 -16.47 -21.46 2.39
CA MET A 227 -17.25 -22.65 2.03
C MET A 227 -16.59 -23.99 2.46
N ALA A 228 -17.31 -25.12 2.41
CA ALA A 228 -16.75 -26.47 2.61
C ALA A 228 -16.33 -27.16 1.31
N THR A 229 -17.26 -27.28 0.38
CA THR A 229 -17.17 -28.14 -0.79
C THR A 229 -18.23 -27.75 -1.82
N TYR A 230 -18.00 -28.21 -3.05
CA TYR A 230 -18.79 -28.05 -4.27
C TYR A 230 -20.32 -28.27 -4.14
N ASP A 231 -20.79 -29.00 -3.14
CA ASP A 231 -22.14 -29.55 -3.03
C ASP A 231 -22.98 -28.96 -1.88
N ALA A 232 -22.52 -27.91 -1.19
CA ALA A 232 -23.16 -27.43 0.03
C ALA A 232 -23.83 -26.06 -0.10
N THR A 233 -25.06 -25.99 0.36
CA THR A 233 -25.91 -24.81 0.64
C THR A 233 -25.34 -23.92 1.75
N GLY A 234 -24.06 -23.53 1.67
CA GLY A 234 -23.31 -22.96 2.80
C GLY A 234 -22.24 -21.94 2.42
N LEU A 235 -22.42 -21.19 1.34
CA LEU A 235 -21.68 -19.95 1.10
C LEU A 235 -22.13 -18.93 2.14
N SER A 236 -21.22 -18.43 2.98
CA SER A 236 -21.54 -17.28 3.83
C SER A 236 -21.19 -15.98 3.10
N PHE A 237 -20.02 -15.92 2.49
CA PHE A 237 -19.59 -14.78 1.68
C PHE A 237 -18.54 -15.17 0.65
N TYR A 238 -18.43 -14.36 -0.41
CA TYR A 238 -17.24 -14.27 -1.25
C TYR A 238 -16.96 -12.81 -1.60
N MET A 239 -15.71 -12.55 -1.95
CA MET A 239 -15.27 -11.27 -2.49
C MET A 239 -14.36 -11.53 -3.70
N GLY A 240 -14.47 -10.73 -4.74
CA GLY A 240 -13.80 -11.01 -6.01
C GLY A 240 -13.70 -9.82 -6.96
N MET A 241 -13.00 -10.06 -8.07
CA MET A 241 -12.88 -9.11 -9.17
C MET A 241 -13.78 -9.54 -10.33
N THR A 242 -14.37 -8.58 -11.01
CA THR A 242 -15.23 -8.80 -12.18
C THR A 242 -14.52 -8.48 -13.49
N SER A 243 -15.07 -8.98 -14.60
CA SER A 243 -14.63 -8.66 -15.95
C SER A 243 -14.84 -7.19 -16.37
N ASP A 244 -15.70 -6.45 -15.66
CA ASP A 244 -15.92 -5.01 -15.84
C ASP A 244 -15.10 -4.14 -14.87
N PHE A 245 -14.03 -4.70 -14.31
CA PHE A 245 -13.01 -4.02 -13.50
C PHE A 245 -13.50 -3.52 -12.14
N LYS A 246 -14.42 -4.25 -11.52
CA LYS A 246 -14.98 -3.87 -10.22
C LYS A 246 -14.66 -4.90 -9.17
N PHE A 247 -14.70 -4.43 -7.94
CA PHE A 247 -14.75 -5.27 -6.76
C PHE A 247 -16.21 -5.68 -6.52
N GLU A 248 -16.44 -6.98 -6.38
CA GLU A 248 -17.75 -7.59 -6.15
C GLU A 248 -17.75 -8.38 -4.85
N VAL A 249 -18.86 -8.30 -4.12
CA VAL A 249 -19.10 -9.09 -2.91
C VAL A 249 -20.50 -9.68 -2.95
N GLY A 250 -20.59 -10.97 -2.69
CA GLY A 250 -21.86 -11.66 -2.44
C GLY A 250 -21.86 -12.25 -1.04
N VAL A 251 -23.02 -12.17 -0.38
CA VAL A 251 -23.27 -12.83 0.91
C VAL A 251 -24.47 -13.73 0.79
N ASN A 252 -24.41 -14.92 1.39
CA ASN A 252 -25.45 -15.96 1.44
C ASN A 252 -25.92 -16.58 0.11
N ASP A 253 -25.86 -15.84 -1.00
CA ASP A 253 -26.39 -16.19 -2.31
C ASP A 253 -25.49 -15.59 -3.42
N TRP A 254 -25.59 -16.15 -4.62
CA TRP A 254 -24.85 -15.74 -5.80
C TRP A 254 -25.53 -14.61 -6.58
N ASP A 255 -26.85 -14.48 -6.42
CA ASP A 255 -27.65 -13.52 -7.20
C ASP A 255 -27.74 -12.12 -6.53
N ASP A 256 -27.49 -12.03 -5.23
CA ASP A 256 -27.60 -10.78 -4.46
C ASP A 256 -26.22 -10.20 -4.12
N VAL A 257 -25.59 -9.57 -5.11
CA VAL A 257 -24.21 -9.07 -5.05
C VAL A 257 -24.14 -7.53 -5.02
N ALA A 258 -23.14 -6.97 -4.34
CA ALA A 258 -22.79 -5.56 -4.43
C ALA A 258 -21.50 -5.40 -5.23
N HIS A 259 -21.39 -4.26 -5.92
CA HIS A 259 -20.17 -3.89 -6.65
C HIS A 259 -19.73 -2.48 -6.29
N THR A 260 -18.44 -2.22 -6.50
CA THR A 260 -17.94 -0.85 -6.44
C THR A 260 -18.47 0.01 -7.59
N THR A 261 -18.60 1.31 -7.33
CA THR A 261 -18.76 2.34 -8.34
C THR A 261 -17.42 2.70 -8.99
N ALA A 262 -16.35 2.68 -8.20
CA ALA A 262 -14.98 2.83 -8.67
C ALA A 262 -14.52 1.63 -9.50
N PHE A 263 -13.70 1.94 -10.52
CA PHE A 263 -12.95 0.93 -11.27
C PHE A 263 -11.62 0.66 -10.57
N ILE A 264 -11.23 -0.61 -10.54
CA ILE A 264 -9.92 -1.04 -10.07
C ILE A 264 -8.96 -1.11 -11.26
N THR A 265 -7.74 -0.65 -11.07
CA THR A 265 -6.66 -0.66 -12.06
C THR A 265 -5.71 -1.82 -11.80
N THR A 266 -5.00 -2.28 -12.84
CA THR A 266 -3.96 -3.30 -12.68
C THR A 266 -2.63 -2.69 -12.27
N GLY A 267 -1.84 -3.42 -11.48
CA GLY A 267 -0.46 -3.06 -11.13
C GLY A 267 -0.33 -2.06 -9.98
N GLU A 268 -1.43 -1.62 -9.39
CA GLU A 268 -1.45 -0.76 -8.20
C GLU A 268 -2.01 -1.56 -7.01
N TRP A 269 -1.42 -1.37 -5.83
CA TRP A 269 -1.99 -1.89 -4.60
C TRP A 269 -3.27 -1.13 -4.26
N VAL A 270 -4.33 -1.87 -3.95
CA VAL A 270 -5.61 -1.32 -3.51
C VAL A 270 -6.08 -2.07 -2.27
N HIS A 271 -6.52 -1.33 -1.26
CA HIS A 271 -7.17 -1.91 -0.11
C HIS A 271 -8.65 -2.06 -0.41
N LEU A 272 -9.16 -3.28 -0.33
CA LEU A 272 -10.58 -3.59 -0.55
C LEU A 272 -11.17 -4.13 0.74
N ALA A 273 -12.33 -3.62 1.12
CA ALA A 273 -13.06 -4.12 2.27
C ALA A 273 -14.55 -4.18 2.00
N PHE A 274 -15.24 -5.04 2.75
CA PHE A 274 -16.68 -4.96 2.90
C PHE A 274 -17.11 -5.16 4.33
N THR A 275 -18.24 -4.55 4.69
CA THR A 275 -18.94 -4.82 5.94
C THR A 275 -20.34 -5.33 5.65
N TYR A 276 -20.82 -6.26 6.46
CA TYR A 276 -22.21 -6.70 6.43
C TYR A 276 -22.77 -6.78 7.85
N ASP A 277 -23.89 -6.09 8.10
CA ASP A 277 -24.53 -5.99 9.42
C ASP A 277 -25.77 -6.90 9.58
N GLY A 278 -25.96 -7.84 8.65
CA GLY A 278 -27.19 -8.64 8.57
C GLY A 278 -28.32 -7.99 7.76
N SER A 279 -28.11 -6.78 7.25
CA SER A 279 -29.11 -6.04 6.45
C SER A 279 -28.54 -5.18 5.32
N SER A 280 -27.32 -4.67 5.46
CA SER A 280 -26.66 -3.79 4.49
C SER A 280 -25.25 -4.29 4.23
N LEU A 281 -24.88 -4.31 2.95
CA LEU A 281 -23.56 -4.62 2.45
C LEU A 281 -22.89 -3.34 1.96
N ASN A 282 -21.80 -2.94 2.61
CA ASN A 282 -21.04 -1.74 2.27
C ASN A 282 -19.67 -2.15 1.73
N LEU A 283 -19.24 -1.55 0.63
CA LEU A 283 -17.95 -1.80 -0.01
C LEU A 283 -17.07 -0.57 0.12
N TYR A 284 -15.80 -0.80 0.41
CA TYR A 284 -14.80 0.23 0.63
C TYR A 284 -13.62 0.01 -0.31
N VAL A 285 -13.10 1.10 -0.85
CA VAL A 285 -11.88 1.14 -1.67
C VAL A 285 -10.93 2.12 -1.01
N ASN A 286 -9.71 1.68 -0.71
CA ASN A 286 -8.69 2.50 -0.04
C ASN A 286 -9.19 3.17 1.24
N GLY A 287 -9.97 2.43 2.04
CA GLY A 287 -10.50 2.92 3.32
C GLY A 287 -11.68 3.89 3.20
N GLU A 288 -12.13 4.22 1.98
CA GLU A 288 -13.29 5.09 1.74
C GLU A 288 -14.52 4.27 1.34
N LEU A 289 -15.69 4.64 1.87
CA LEU A 289 -16.96 4.03 1.47
C LEU A 289 -17.24 4.37 0.01
N ASP A 290 -17.35 3.35 -0.84
CA ASP A 290 -17.60 3.52 -2.27
C ASP A 290 -19.05 3.16 -2.65
N SER A 291 -19.60 2.09 -2.07
CA SER A 291 -20.99 1.72 -2.32
C SER A 291 -21.68 1.10 -1.10
N GLU A 292 -22.99 1.32 -1.03
CA GLU A 292 -23.89 0.73 -0.03
C GLU A 292 -25.05 0.06 -0.76
N LYS A 293 -25.35 -1.18 -0.38
CA LYS A 293 -26.47 -1.94 -0.88
C LYS A 293 -27.27 -2.50 0.30
N VAL A 294 -28.54 -2.10 0.40
CA VAL A 294 -29.49 -2.81 1.27
C VAL A 294 -29.67 -4.21 0.70
N HIS A 295 -29.34 -5.20 1.51
CA HIS A 295 -29.37 -6.61 1.15
C HIS A 295 -30.74 -7.20 1.51
N GLU A 296 -31.24 -8.13 0.70
CA GLU A 296 -32.61 -8.62 0.85
C GLU A 296 -32.76 -9.70 1.94
N TYR A 297 -31.63 -10.23 2.42
CA TYR A 297 -31.55 -11.37 3.34
C TYR A 297 -31.06 -10.99 4.75
N GLY A 298 -31.39 -11.86 5.72
CA GLY A 298 -31.00 -11.75 7.13
C GLY A 298 -29.62 -12.35 7.43
N PRO A 299 -29.36 -12.86 8.66
CA PRO A 299 -28.01 -13.20 9.11
C PRO A 299 -27.28 -14.18 8.17
N LEU A 300 -25.94 -14.16 8.22
CA LEU A 300 -25.11 -15.03 7.38
C LEU A 300 -25.44 -16.51 7.57
N ASN A 301 -25.32 -17.27 6.48
CA ASN A 301 -25.51 -18.71 6.47
C ASN A 301 -24.60 -19.35 7.52
N THR A 302 -25.19 -20.09 8.45
CA THR A 302 -24.46 -20.74 9.53
C THR A 302 -23.53 -21.82 9.00
N LEU A 303 -22.25 -21.71 9.36
CA LEU A 303 -21.26 -22.73 9.06
C LEU A 303 -21.21 -23.80 10.16
N THR A 304 -21.21 -25.07 9.76
CA THR A 304 -20.84 -26.21 10.59
C THR A 304 -19.32 -26.28 10.76
N THR A 305 -18.84 -27.08 11.72
CA THR A 305 -17.40 -27.26 11.95
C THR A 305 -16.64 -27.86 10.76
N ASP A 306 -17.34 -28.51 9.82
CA ASP A 306 -16.72 -29.12 8.65
C ASP A 306 -16.60 -28.13 7.48
N ASN A 307 -17.33 -27.01 7.50
CA ASN A 307 -17.36 -25.97 6.46
C ASN A 307 -16.89 -24.57 6.92
N SER A 308 -16.37 -24.47 8.16
CA SER A 308 -15.79 -23.27 8.78
C SER A 308 -14.40 -22.91 8.22
N ARG A 309 -14.31 -22.75 6.89
CA ARG A 309 -13.07 -22.51 6.15
C ARG A 309 -13.16 -21.24 5.31
N VAL A 310 -12.00 -20.64 5.10
CA VAL A 310 -11.80 -19.54 4.16
C VAL A 310 -10.82 -20.01 3.10
N PHE A 311 -11.09 -19.67 1.84
CA PHE A 311 -10.19 -19.94 0.72
C PHE A 311 -9.74 -18.65 0.06
N PHE A 312 -8.51 -18.65 -0.46
CA PHE A 312 -7.95 -17.56 -1.26
C PHE A 312 -7.71 -17.98 -2.71
N SER A 313 -8.10 -17.16 -3.68
CA SER A 313 -7.94 -17.45 -5.11
C SER A 313 -8.57 -18.78 -5.57
N ASN A 314 -9.64 -19.23 -4.91
CA ASN A 314 -10.36 -20.43 -5.31
C ASN A 314 -11.32 -20.17 -6.47
N ASN A 315 -11.85 -21.26 -7.03
CA ASN A 315 -12.84 -21.21 -8.08
C ASN A 315 -13.84 -22.37 -7.93
N PHE A 316 -15.12 -22.08 -8.18
CA PHE A 316 -16.26 -22.93 -7.84
C PHE A 316 -16.93 -23.65 -9.03
N LEU A 317 -16.41 -23.55 -10.26
CA LEU A 317 -17.12 -24.13 -11.42
C LEU A 317 -17.20 -25.68 -11.40
N ASP A 318 -18.41 -26.17 -11.12
CA ASP A 318 -19.05 -27.43 -11.56
C ASP A 318 -18.19 -28.69 -11.77
N GLY A 319 -17.67 -29.29 -10.68
CA GLY A 319 -17.26 -30.70 -10.65
C GLY A 319 -16.16 -31.12 -11.64
N GLY A 320 -15.47 -30.17 -12.25
CA GLY A 320 -14.66 -30.48 -13.41
C GLY A 320 -14.15 -29.22 -14.07
N GLN A 321 -13.02 -28.77 -13.59
CA GLN A 321 -12.16 -27.85 -14.27
C GLN A 321 -12.75 -26.45 -14.51
N ALA A 322 -12.42 -25.51 -13.62
CA ALA A 322 -12.66 -24.10 -13.92
C ALA A 322 -12.09 -23.74 -15.29
N GLU A 323 -12.93 -23.09 -16.11
CA GLU A 323 -12.52 -22.61 -17.41
C GLU A 323 -11.42 -21.55 -17.25
N GLN A 324 -10.60 -21.38 -18.30
CA GLN A 324 -9.51 -20.42 -18.29
C GLN A 324 -10.04 -19.01 -17.98
N GLY A 325 -9.37 -18.30 -17.07
CA GLY A 325 -9.66 -16.88 -16.80
C GLY A 325 -10.67 -16.61 -15.68
N HIS A 326 -10.88 -17.55 -14.75
CA HIS A 326 -11.73 -17.34 -13.57
C HIS A 326 -10.95 -17.41 -12.23
N TYR A 327 -9.62 -17.43 -12.28
CA TYR A 327 -8.76 -17.39 -11.10
C TYR A 327 -8.21 -15.98 -10.91
N PHE A 328 -8.02 -15.59 -9.65
CA PHE A 328 -7.38 -14.32 -9.37
C PHE A 328 -5.94 -14.34 -9.86
N THR A 329 -5.53 -13.28 -10.55
CA THR A 329 -4.17 -13.12 -11.05
C THR A 329 -3.60 -11.85 -10.45
N GLY A 330 -2.62 -11.97 -9.56
CA GLY A 330 -2.08 -10.82 -8.86
C GLY A 330 -1.57 -11.13 -7.47
N TYR A 331 -1.29 -10.09 -6.70
CA TYR A 331 -0.77 -10.18 -5.34
C TYR A 331 -1.90 -10.00 -4.32
N MET A 332 -1.78 -10.66 -3.17
CA MET A 332 -2.60 -10.41 -1.98
C MET A 332 -1.71 -10.26 -0.76
N ASP A 333 -2.13 -9.41 0.18
CA ASP A 333 -1.40 -9.12 1.41
C ASP A 333 -2.36 -8.68 2.53
N GLU A 334 -2.00 -8.92 3.80
CA GLU A 334 -2.68 -8.38 4.98
C GLU A 334 -4.21 -8.60 5.03
N MET A 335 -4.68 -9.79 4.65
CA MET A 335 -6.11 -10.12 4.56
C MET A 335 -6.70 -10.41 5.95
N LYS A 336 -7.74 -9.69 6.36
CA LYS A 336 -8.33 -9.76 7.72
C LYS A 336 -9.82 -10.11 7.66
N VAL A 337 -10.28 -10.79 8.71
CA VAL A 337 -11.69 -11.16 8.92
C VAL A 337 -12.10 -10.83 10.34
N TRP A 338 -13.15 -10.03 10.49
CA TRP A 338 -13.69 -9.57 11.76
C TRP A 338 -15.11 -10.10 11.97
N SER A 339 -15.45 -10.43 13.22
CA SER A 339 -16.82 -10.83 13.63
C SER A 339 -17.76 -9.65 13.88
N THR A 340 -17.34 -8.44 13.54
CA THR A 340 -18.03 -7.18 13.81
C THR A 340 -18.06 -6.33 12.55
N VAL A 341 -19.00 -5.38 12.48
CA VAL A 341 -18.98 -4.32 11.48
C VAL A 341 -17.97 -3.25 11.88
N ARG A 342 -16.88 -3.14 11.11
CA ARG A 342 -15.87 -2.10 11.28
C ARG A 342 -16.39 -0.77 10.74
N THR A 343 -16.06 0.31 11.43
CA THR A 343 -16.33 1.67 10.96
C THR A 343 -15.38 2.05 9.83
N GLN A 344 -15.74 3.04 9.01
CA GLN A 344 -14.84 3.54 7.97
C GLN A 344 -13.50 4.04 8.54
N THR A 345 -13.52 4.71 9.70
CA THR A 345 -12.30 5.14 10.40
C THR A 345 -11.37 3.97 10.69
N GLN A 346 -11.94 2.85 11.19
CA GLN A 346 -11.20 1.63 11.46
C GLN A 346 -10.63 1.02 10.18
N ILE A 347 -11.46 0.81 9.16
CA ILE A 347 -11.03 0.27 7.85
C ILE A 347 -9.93 1.16 7.24
N CYS A 348 -10.04 2.48 7.35
CA CYS A 348 -9.02 3.42 6.89
C CYS A 348 -7.70 3.23 7.64
N SER A 349 -7.74 3.11 8.97
CA SER A 349 -6.55 2.83 9.78
C SER A 349 -5.96 1.45 9.47
N ASP A 350 -6.80 0.43 9.29
CA ASP A 350 -6.41 -0.95 8.94
C ASP A 350 -5.77 -1.03 7.55
N ALA A 351 -6.12 -0.10 6.65
CA ALA A 351 -5.47 0.15 5.37
C ALA A 351 -4.22 1.06 5.49
N GLY A 352 -3.71 1.32 6.70
CA GLY A 352 -2.55 2.18 6.93
C GLY A 352 -2.77 3.65 6.57
N GLY A 353 -4.02 4.10 6.40
CA GLY A 353 -4.37 5.49 6.14
C GLY A 353 -4.59 6.32 7.39
N ILE A 354 -4.63 7.64 7.21
CA ILE A 354 -4.98 8.61 8.26
C ILE A 354 -6.45 9.02 8.08
N PRO A 355 -7.36 8.60 8.97
CA PRO A 355 -8.77 8.94 8.84
C PRO A 355 -9.04 10.40 9.20
N ASN A 356 -9.92 11.04 8.44
CA ASN A 356 -10.49 12.35 8.78
C ASN A 356 -11.95 12.18 9.19
N GLU A 357 -12.22 12.30 10.49
CA GLU A 357 -13.56 12.12 11.04
C GLU A 357 -14.56 13.21 10.62
N GLU A 358 -14.11 14.42 10.30
CA GLU A 358 -15.02 15.50 9.87
C GLU A 358 -15.51 15.30 8.45
N THR A 359 -14.67 14.74 7.57
CA THR A 359 -15.00 14.56 6.14
C THR A 359 -15.33 13.13 5.76
N SER A 360 -15.19 12.17 6.68
CA SER A 360 -15.32 10.73 6.38
C SER A 360 -14.47 10.34 5.16
N SER A 361 -13.23 10.81 5.12
CA SER A 361 -12.27 10.52 4.04
C SER A 361 -11.05 9.80 4.60
N CYS A 362 -10.36 9.06 3.74
CA CYS A 362 -9.16 8.30 4.09
C CYS A 362 -7.97 8.75 3.24
N ALA A 363 -6.92 9.27 3.88
CA ALA A 363 -5.67 9.55 3.21
C ALA A 363 -4.75 8.33 3.32
N ILE A 364 -4.71 7.51 2.28
CA ILE A 364 -3.73 6.41 2.15
C ILE A 364 -2.55 6.92 1.34
N THR A 365 -1.36 6.81 1.93
CA THR A 365 -0.11 6.94 1.19
C THR A 365 0.50 5.56 1.09
N LEU A 366 0.48 4.99 -0.11
CA LEU A 366 1.25 3.78 -0.37
C LEU A 366 2.74 4.13 -0.26
N PRO A 367 3.59 3.26 0.29
CA PRO A 367 5.03 3.42 0.14
C PRO A 367 5.33 3.51 -1.35
N GLU A 368 5.84 4.65 -1.82
CA GLU A 368 6.36 4.73 -3.19
C GLU A 368 7.45 3.66 -3.34
N ASP A 369 7.40 2.91 -4.44
CA ASP A 369 8.33 1.84 -4.79
C ASP A 369 9.78 2.24 -4.41
N LYS A 370 10.34 1.54 -3.41
CA LYS A 370 11.74 1.70 -2.99
C LYS A 370 12.72 1.15 -4.02
#